data_AF-L7C656-F1
#
_entry.id   AF-L7C656-F1
#
_cell.length_a   1.000
_cell.length_b   1.000
_cell.length_c   1.000
_cell.angle_alpha   90.00
_cell.angle_beta   90.00
_cell.angle_gamma   90.00
#
_symmetry.space_group_name_H-M   'P 1'
#
loop_
_entity.id
_entity.type
_entity.pdbx_description
1 polymer ?
#
loop_
_entity_poly.entity_id
_entity_poly.type
_entity_poly.pdbx_seq_one_letter_code
_entity_poly.pdbx_strand_id
1 'polypeptide(L)'
;MVGTGFAFRLSDESKPVFVTALHLLGTVNGLEKDLLPNELSESIDSTFLSDVFGATDGVKQIGMPYQPCDPEDENEAIEADVVAFDLVGRFKPEFLELSDETVQPGQRLWMVTAVFAGASPSQKCHAVKVSDVENGRIQYRFENERLSLKATDGAPLLFDSGLVAGMHQGGTADETQGVSGYGITSDALRRAIESMCLGRSSGEFER
;
A
#
# COMPACT_ATOMS: atom_id res chain seq x y z
N MET A 1 -13.24 3.56 -7.21
CA MET A 1 -12.16 3.38 -6.22
C MET A 1 -10.83 3.56 -6.92
N VAL A 2 -9.97 4.44 -6.43
CA VAL A 2 -8.61 4.61 -6.98
C VAL A 2 -7.68 4.83 -5.80
N GLY A 3 -6.67 3.98 -5.68
CA GLY A 3 -5.56 4.13 -4.75
C GLY A 3 -4.24 3.85 -5.46
N THR A 4 -3.16 3.90 -4.70
CA THR A 4 -1.83 3.50 -5.16
C THR A 4 -1.48 2.15 -4.53
N GLY A 5 -0.54 1.44 -5.12
CA GLY A 5 0.07 0.27 -4.49
C GLY A 5 1.43 0.02 -5.10
N PHE A 6 2.14 -0.95 -4.57
CA PHE A 6 3.46 -1.33 -5.05
C PHE A 6 3.66 -2.84 -4.93
N ALA A 7 4.61 -3.36 -5.69
CA ALA A 7 4.98 -4.75 -5.65
C ALA A 7 6.28 -4.96 -4.88
N PHE A 8 6.36 -6.02 -4.08
CA PHE A 8 7.59 -6.41 -3.39
C PHE A 8 7.63 -7.92 -3.17
N ARG A 9 8.74 -8.41 -2.61
CA ARG A 9 8.91 -9.79 -2.14
C ARG A 9 9.40 -9.79 -0.70
N LEU A 10 8.87 -10.70 0.13
CA LEU A 10 9.35 -10.89 1.51
C LEU A 10 10.79 -11.43 1.53
N SER A 11 11.14 -12.29 0.57
CA SER A 11 12.46 -12.86 0.35
C SER A 11 12.62 -13.26 -1.12
N ASP A 12 13.84 -13.60 -1.55
CA ASP A 12 14.13 -14.08 -2.91
C ASP A 12 13.35 -15.34 -3.31
N GLU A 13 12.97 -16.17 -2.33
CA GLU A 13 12.21 -17.41 -2.55
C GLU A 13 10.69 -17.21 -2.46
N SER A 14 10.24 -16.06 -1.94
CA SER A 14 8.82 -15.75 -1.77
C SER A 14 8.16 -15.36 -3.10
N LYS A 15 6.89 -15.69 -3.25
CA LYS A 15 6.06 -15.14 -4.33
C LYS A 15 6.01 -13.62 -4.21
N PRO A 16 6.15 -12.87 -5.32
CA PRO A 16 5.91 -11.43 -5.29
C PRO A 16 4.44 -11.14 -5.07
N VAL A 17 4.17 -10.08 -4.33
CA VAL A 17 2.82 -9.61 -4.04
C VAL A 17 2.68 -8.16 -4.49
N PHE A 18 1.46 -7.77 -4.84
CA PHE A 18 1.08 -6.36 -4.94
C PHE A 18 0.28 -5.98 -3.71
N VAL A 19 0.65 -4.88 -3.05
CA VAL A 19 -0.03 -4.43 -1.84
C VAL A 19 -0.65 -3.05 -2.01
N THR A 20 -1.74 -2.83 -1.29
CA THR A 20 -2.41 -1.53 -1.14
C THR A 20 -3.16 -1.48 0.18
N ALA A 21 -3.80 -0.35 0.48
CA ALA A 21 -4.56 -0.16 1.71
C ALA A 21 -5.91 -0.91 1.65
N LEU A 22 -6.26 -1.62 2.72
CA LEU A 22 -7.47 -2.45 2.78
C LEU A 22 -8.73 -1.60 2.78
N HIS A 23 -8.75 -0.47 3.50
CA HIS A 23 -9.90 0.43 3.59
C HIS A 23 -10.36 0.92 2.22
N LEU A 24 -9.51 0.86 1.19
CA LEU A 24 -9.92 1.19 -0.16
C LEU A 24 -11.12 0.33 -0.58
N LEU A 25 -11.17 -0.92 -0.14
CA LEU A 25 -12.24 -1.90 -0.34
C LEU A 25 -13.39 -1.74 0.66
N GLY A 26 -13.84 -0.50 0.90
CA GLY A 26 -14.86 -0.21 1.89
C GLY A 26 -15.69 1.06 1.66
N THR A 27 -16.35 1.50 2.73
CA THR A 27 -17.32 2.60 2.76
C THR A 27 -16.72 3.93 2.32
N VAL A 28 -15.44 4.17 2.62
CA VAL A 28 -14.69 5.36 2.21
C VAL A 28 -14.62 5.53 0.68
N ASN A 29 -14.83 4.44 -0.07
CA ASN A 29 -14.91 4.46 -1.54
C ASN A 29 -16.31 4.16 -2.10
N GLY A 30 -17.35 4.24 -1.27
CA GLY A 30 -18.74 4.18 -1.69
C GLY A 30 -19.37 2.78 -1.69
N LEU A 31 -18.73 1.79 -1.06
CA LEU A 31 -19.39 0.53 -0.74
C LEU A 31 -20.36 0.70 0.44
N GLU A 32 -21.33 -0.21 0.57
CA GLU A 32 -22.30 -0.17 1.67
C GLU A 32 -21.70 -0.58 3.03
N LYS A 33 -20.64 -1.40 3.00
CA LYS A 33 -19.88 -1.85 4.16
C LYS A 33 -18.40 -1.93 3.83
N ASP A 34 -17.57 -1.90 4.86
CA ASP A 34 -16.15 -2.28 4.74
C ASP A 34 -16.08 -3.79 4.53
N LEU A 35 -15.35 -4.23 3.51
CA LEU A 35 -15.15 -5.64 3.26
C LEU A 35 -14.04 -6.17 4.18
N LEU A 36 -14.28 -7.30 4.82
CA LEU A 36 -13.26 -7.98 5.60
C LEU A 36 -12.31 -8.76 4.70
N PRO A 37 -11.03 -8.96 5.10
CA PRO A 37 -10.06 -9.72 4.32
C PRO A 37 -10.56 -11.09 3.84
N ASN A 38 -11.30 -11.81 4.69
CA ASN A 38 -11.85 -13.13 4.33
C ASN A 38 -13.00 -13.07 3.30
N GLU A 39 -13.69 -11.93 3.16
CA GLU A 39 -14.81 -11.73 2.22
C GLU A 39 -14.33 -11.30 0.82
N LEU A 40 -13.06 -10.88 0.70
CA LEU A 40 -12.57 -10.23 -0.51
C LEU A 40 -12.58 -11.15 -1.74
N SER A 41 -12.24 -12.42 -1.57
CA SER A 41 -12.18 -13.37 -2.70
C SER A 41 -13.55 -13.65 -3.32
N GLU A 42 -14.62 -13.52 -2.55
CA GLU A 42 -16.00 -13.70 -3.02
C GLU A 42 -16.61 -12.38 -3.52
N SER A 43 -16.07 -11.25 -3.07
CA SER A 43 -16.61 -9.91 -3.37
C SER A 43 -15.91 -9.21 -4.54
N ILE A 44 -14.72 -9.65 -4.92
CA ILE A 44 -13.92 -9.04 -6.00
C ILE A 44 -13.94 -9.95 -7.23
N ASP A 45 -14.59 -9.50 -8.31
CA ASP A 45 -14.57 -10.23 -9.59
C ASP A 45 -13.22 -10.10 -10.32
N SER A 46 -12.61 -8.91 -10.25
CA SER A 46 -11.37 -8.60 -10.96
C SER A 46 -10.67 -7.38 -10.38
N THR A 47 -9.34 -7.35 -10.49
CA THR A 47 -8.51 -6.22 -10.08
C THR A 47 -7.59 -5.81 -11.21
N PHE A 48 -7.46 -4.49 -11.40
CA PHE A 48 -6.73 -3.90 -12.50
C PHE A 48 -5.76 -2.84 -12.01
N LEU A 49 -4.54 -2.85 -12.55
CA LEU A 49 -3.51 -1.87 -12.28
C LEU A 49 -3.24 -1.03 -13.52
N SER A 50 -2.94 0.25 -13.30
CA SER A 50 -2.35 1.14 -14.30
C SER A 50 -1.07 1.73 -13.73
N ASP A 51 -0.08 1.97 -14.59
CA ASP A 51 1.16 2.60 -14.17
C ASP A 51 0.92 4.07 -13.77
N VAL A 52 1.24 4.40 -12.53
CA VAL A 52 1.11 5.74 -11.95
C VAL A 52 2.12 6.75 -12.55
N PHE A 53 3.17 6.27 -13.21
CA PHE A 53 4.22 7.08 -13.83
C PHE A 53 4.07 7.23 -15.35
N GLY A 54 3.08 6.59 -15.96
CA GLY A 54 2.76 6.76 -17.37
C GLY A 54 3.81 6.16 -18.33
N ALA A 55 4.61 5.18 -17.88
CA ALA A 55 5.46 4.42 -18.79
C ALA A 55 4.62 3.49 -19.68
N THR A 56 3.40 3.16 -19.27
CA THR A 56 2.43 2.44 -20.11
C THR A 56 1.01 2.98 -19.91
N ASP A 57 0.26 3.16 -21.00
CA ASP A 57 -1.20 3.41 -20.97
C ASP A 57 -2.01 2.11 -20.77
N GLY A 58 -1.32 1.00 -20.47
CA GLY A 58 -1.92 -0.32 -20.41
C GLY A 58 -2.46 -0.63 -19.02
N VAL A 59 -3.76 -0.88 -18.94
CA VAL A 59 -4.37 -1.50 -17.77
C VAL A 59 -4.00 -3.00 -17.76
N LYS A 60 -3.55 -3.51 -16.61
CA LYS A 60 -3.16 -4.91 -16.42
C LYS A 60 -4.01 -5.54 -15.34
N GLN A 61 -4.66 -6.66 -15.68
CA GLN A 61 -5.35 -7.45 -14.67
C GLN A 61 -4.33 -8.15 -13.77
N ILE A 62 -4.55 -8.11 -12.46
CA ILE A 62 -3.82 -8.90 -11.47
C ILE A 62 -4.73 -9.99 -10.89
N GLY A 63 -4.16 -10.88 -10.09
CA GLY A 63 -4.86 -11.98 -9.47
C GLY A 63 -5.77 -11.55 -8.33
N MET A 64 -6.38 -12.55 -7.71
CA MET A 64 -7.25 -12.37 -6.56
C MET A 64 -6.46 -11.91 -5.33
N PRO A 65 -7.13 -11.24 -4.36
CA PRO A 65 -6.53 -10.95 -3.08
C PRO A 65 -6.17 -12.24 -2.34
N TYR A 66 -5.05 -12.21 -1.62
CA TYR A 66 -4.72 -13.27 -0.67
C TYR A 66 -5.61 -13.15 0.56
N GLN A 67 -6.02 -14.31 1.10
CA GLN A 67 -6.76 -14.38 2.35
C GLN A 67 -5.81 -14.59 3.53
N PRO A 68 -6.17 -14.12 4.73
CA PRO A 68 -5.53 -14.55 5.98
C PRO A 68 -5.61 -16.07 6.16
N CYS A 69 -4.65 -16.67 6.86
CA CYS A 69 -4.67 -18.12 7.08
C CYS A 69 -5.63 -18.56 8.20
N ASP A 70 -5.87 -17.71 9.19
CA ASP A 70 -6.82 -17.92 10.28
C ASP A 70 -7.43 -16.60 10.82
N PRO A 71 -8.35 -16.63 11.81
CA PRO A 71 -8.97 -15.42 12.35
C PRO A 71 -8.02 -14.47 13.11
N GLU A 72 -6.93 -14.95 13.69
CA GLU A 72 -5.95 -14.07 14.35
C GLU A 72 -5.16 -13.29 13.28
N ASP A 73 -4.80 -13.96 12.19
CA ASP A 73 -4.16 -13.36 11.02
C ASP A 73 -5.04 -12.31 10.32
N GLU A 74 -6.36 -12.49 10.34
CA GLU A 74 -7.31 -11.51 9.80
C GLU A 74 -7.26 -10.20 10.59
N ASN A 75 -7.14 -10.27 11.92
CA ASN A 75 -7.00 -9.07 12.74
C ASN A 75 -5.70 -8.33 12.44
N GLU A 76 -4.59 -9.04 12.21
CA GLU A 76 -3.31 -8.41 11.82
C GLU A 76 -3.46 -7.61 10.52
N ALA A 77 -4.12 -8.18 9.50
CA ALA A 77 -4.36 -7.49 8.22
C ALA A 77 -5.30 -6.28 8.37
N ILE A 78 -6.32 -6.37 9.25
CA ILE A 78 -7.25 -5.27 9.55
C ILE A 78 -6.54 -4.15 10.30
N GLU A 79 -5.80 -4.47 11.38
CA GLU A 79 -5.09 -3.48 12.19
C GLU A 79 -3.99 -2.77 11.40
N ALA A 80 -3.30 -3.53 10.55
CA ALA A 80 -2.32 -2.99 9.63
C ALA A 80 -2.96 -2.29 8.42
N ASP A 81 -4.25 -2.44 8.15
CA ASP A 81 -4.96 -1.89 6.98
C ASP A 81 -4.25 -2.24 5.65
N VAL A 82 -3.99 -3.53 5.45
CA VAL A 82 -3.25 -4.08 4.29
C VAL A 82 -4.08 -5.14 3.58
N VAL A 83 -4.09 -5.07 2.24
CA VAL A 83 -4.50 -6.17 1.37
C VAL A 83 -3.38 -6.47 0.37
N ALA A 84 -3.14 -7.76 0.11
CA ALA A 84 -2.21 -8.21 -0.90
C ALA A 84 -2.92 -8.96 -2.01
N PHE A 85 -2.41 -8.85 -3.23
CA PHE A 85 -2.92 -9.50 -4.42
C PHE A 85 -1.84 -10.36 -5.07
N ASP A 86 -2.27 -11.47 -5.67
CA ASP A 86 -1.41 -12.26 -6.53
C ASP A 86 -1.07 -11.50 -7.82
N LEU A 87 0.18 -11.60 -8.24
CA LEU A 87 0.65 -11.02 -9.49
C LEU A 87 0.61 -12.07 -10.59
N VAL A 88 -0.45 -12.05 -11.41
CA VAL A 88 -0.63 -13.05 -12.48
C VAL A 88 0.09 -12.70 -13.79
N GLY A 89 0.52 -13.74 -14.49
CA GLY A 89 0.80 -13.68 -15.93
C GLY A 89 2.07 -12.92 -16.35
N ARG A 90 1.93 -12.04 -17.35
CA ARG A 90 3.04 -11.32 -18.02
C ARG A 90 3.35 -9.95 -17.41
N PHE A 91 2.61 -9.55 -16.37
CA PHE A 91 2.88 -8.30 -15.69
C PHE A 91 4.15 -8.45 -14.85
N LYS A 92 5.14 -7.61 -15.13
CA LYS A 92 6.45 -7.62 -14.48
C LYS A 92 6.72 -6.24 -13.91
N PRO A 93 6.09 -5.88 -12.77
CA PRO A 93 6.42 -4.62 -12.11
C PRO A 93 7.85 -4.69 -11.59
N GLU A 94 8.43 -3.53 -11.34
CA GLU A 94 9.61 -3.44 -10.49
C GLU A 94 9.22 -3.84 -9.06
N PHE A 95 10.05 -4.67 -8.44
CA PHE A 95 9.84 -5.09 -7.06
C PHE A 95 10.67 -4.21 -6.15
N LEU A 96 10.00 -3.53 -5.22
CA LEU A 96 10.67 -2.82 -4.15
C LEU A 96 11.16 -3.81 -3.10
N GLU A 97 12.12 -3.37 -2.29
CA GLU A 97 12.68 -4.15 -1.18
C GLU A 97 12.27 -3.52 0.15
N LEU A 98 11.81 -4.34 1.10
CA LEU A 98 11.48 -3.87 2.44
C LEU A 98 12.77 -3.59 3.22
N SER A 99 12.82 -2.44 3.88
CA SER A 99 13.91 -2.11 4.79
C SER A 99 13.71 -2.78 6.15
N ASP A 100 14.82 -3.24 6.73
CA ASP A 100 14.90 -3.63 8.14
C ASP A 100 15.31 -2.44 9.05
N GLU A 101 15.52 -1.26 8.48
CA GLU A 101 15.83 -0.03 9.23
C GLU A 101 14.61 0.46 10.01
N THR A 102 14.81 0.81 11.29
CA THR A 102 13.75 1.38 12.13
C THR A 102 13.52 2.86 11.80
N VAL A 103 12.28 3.22 11.47
CA VAL A 103 11.86 4.62 11.27
C VAL A 103 11.89 5.39 12.60
N GLN A 104 12.43 6.62 12.59
CA GLN A 104 12.57 7.47 13.77
C GLN A 104 11.86 8.83 13.59
N PRO A 105 11.32 9.44 14.67
CA PRO A 105 10.89 10.84 14.63
C PRO A 105 11.99 11.77 14.13
N GLY A 106 11.61 12.73 13.27
CA GLY A 106 12.51 13.66 12.61
C GLY A 106 13.15 13.12 11.32
N GLN A 107 13.06 11.81 11.05
CA GLN A 107 13.56 11.19 9.83
C GLN A 107 12.84 11.74 8.60
N ARG A 108 13.59 11.99 7.53
CA ARG A 108 13.01 12.29 6.22
C ARG A 108 12.74 10.98 5.48
N LEU A 109 11.55 10.87 4.90
CA LEU A 109 11.14 9.79 3.99
C LEU A 109 10.56 10.39 2.70
N TRP A 110 10.29 9.53 1.73
CA TRP A 110 9.67 9.91 0.45
C TRP A 110 8.42 9.08 0.20
N MET A 111 7.26 9.72 0.06
CA MET A 111 6.10 9.09 -0.54
C MET A 111 6.26 9.08 -2.05
N VAL A 112 6.25 7.90 -2.66
CA VAL A 112 6.50 7.75 -4.10
C VAL A 112 5.21 7.41 -4.83
N THR A 113 4.62 8.40 -5.50
CA THR A 113 3.39 8.27 -6.29
C THR A 113 3.17 9.51 -7.18
N ALA A 114 2.28 9.41 -8.16
CA ALA A 114 1.78 10.59 -8.85
C ALA A 114 0.59 11.18 -8.09
N VAL A 115 0.60 12.50 -7.95
CA VAL A 115 -0.47 13.25 -7.30
C VAL A 115 -1.30 13.99 -8.33
N PHE A 116 -2.61 14.14 -8.08
CA PHE A 116 -3.50 14.85 -8.97
C PHE A 116 -3.27 16.37 -9.01
N ALA A 117 -2.78 16.94 -7.89
CA ALA A 117 -2.53 18.37 -7.76
C ALA A 117 -1.50 18.65 -6.66
N GLY A 118 -1.02 19.90 -6.62
CA GLY A 118 -0.09 20.38 -5.61
C GLY A 118 1.39 20.16 -5.94
N ALA A 119 1.72 19.31 -6.92
CA ALA A 119 3.08 19.14 -7.43
C ALA A 119 3.08 19.06 -8.97
N SER A 120 4.27 19.19 -9.57
CA SER A 120 4.44 18.99 -11.02
C SER A 120 4.06 17.55 -11.40
N PRO A 121 3.40 17.29 -12.55
CA PRO A 121 3.08 15.93 -13.01
C PRO A 121 4.31 15.02 -13.17
N SER A 122 5.48 15.61 -13.37
CA SER A 122 6.77 14.91 -13.45
C SER A 122 7.40 14.58 -12.09
N GLN A 123 6.94 15.21 -11.01
CA GLN A 123 7.46 14.97 -9.66
C GLN A 123 6.76 13.76 -9.06
N LYS A 124 7.54 12.71 -8.79
CA LYS A 124 7.03 11.42 -8.28
C LYS A 124 7.39 11.14 -6.83
N CYS A 125 8.40 11.83 -6.30
CA CYS A 125 8.81 11.71 -4.91
C CYS A 125 8.36 12.94 -4.13
N HIS A 126 7.65 12.71 -3.03
CA HIS A 126 7.12 13.75 -2.15
C HIS A 126 7.73 13.58 -0.77
N ALA A 127 8.56 14.55 -0.38
CA ALA A 127 9.28 14.47 0.88
C ALA A 127 8.35 14.66 2.07
N VAL A 128 8.55 13.84 3.08
CA VAL A 128 7.86 13.91 4.37
C VAL A 128 8.88 13.92 5.49
N LYS A 129 8.50 14.53 6.62
CA LYS A 129 9.24 14.48 7.87
C LYS A 129 8.41 13.75 8.91
N VAL A 130 8.94 12.66 9.43
CA VAL A 130 8.31 11.84 10.47
C VAL A 130 8.16 12.69 11.72
N SER A 131 6.94 12.77 12.24
CA SER A 131 6.62 13.45 13.49
C SER A 131 6.55 12.47 14.66
N ASP A 132 6.04 11.27 14.42
CA ASP A 132 5.84 10.26 15.46
C ASP A 132 5.86 8.84 14.89
N VAL A 133 6.28 7.88 15.72
CA VAL A 133 6.27 6.44 15.40
C VAL A 133 5.87 5.69 16.67
N GLU A 134 4.75 4.97 16.60
CA GLU A 134 4.24 4.18 17.73
C GLU A 134 3.59 2.90 17.24
N ASN A 135 3.98 1.76 17.82
CA ASN A 135 3.40 0.43 17.53
C ASN A 135 3.27 0.12 16.02
N GLY A 136 4.33 0.40 15.26
CA GLY A 136 4.35 0.16 13.82
C GLY A 136 3.57 1.16 12.98
N ARG A 137 2.92 2.17 13.59
CA ARG A 137 2.25 3.29 12.92
C ARG A 137 3.19 4.47 12.81
N ILE A 138 3.12 5.20 11.70
CA ILE A 138 3.94 6.39 11.43
C ILE A 138 3.01 7.57 11.20
N GLN A 139 3.33 8.72 11.80
CA GLN A 139 2.75 10.02 11.45
C GLN A 139 3.82 10.94 10.90
N TYR A 140 3.47 11.77 9.93
CA TYR A 140 4.41 12.69 9.27
C TYR A 140 3.73 13.92 8.68
N ARG A 141 4.55 14.91 8.37
CA ARG A 141 4.15 16.11 7.62
C ARG A 141 4.88 16.17 6.29
N PHE A 142 4.17 16.54 5.23
CA PHE A 142 4.77 16.77 3.91
C PHE A 142 5.52 18.10 3.90
N GLU A 143 6.68 18.13 3.23
CA GLU A 143 7.41 19.39 2.97
C GLU A 143 6.61 20.29 2.01
N ASN A 144 5.82 19.71 1.12
CA ASN A 144 4.89 20.42 0.25
C ASN A 144 3.50 20.51 0.89
N GLU A 145 3.17 21.68 1.42
CA GLU A 145 1.92 21.94 2.13
C GLU A 145 0.69 22.13 1.23
N ARG A 146 0.83 21.91 -0.08
CA ARG A 146 -0.27 22.05 -1.05
C ARG A 146 -0.59 20.75 -1.78
N LEU A 147 0.03 19.64 -1.37
CA LEU A 147 -0.10 18.35 -2.01
C LEU A 147 -1.55 17.83 -1.93
N SER A 148 -2.09 17.35 -3.05
CA SER A 148 -3.34 16.61 -3.04
C SER A 148 -3.05 15.13 -2.74
N LEU A 149 -3.64 14.63 -1.65
CA LEU A 149 -3.55 13.22 -1.23
C LEU A 149 -4.62 12.32 -1.85
N LYS A 150 -5.31 12.79 -2.90
CA LYS A 150 -6.32 11.98 -3.55
C LYS A 150 -5.65 10.79 -4.26
N ALA A 151 -6.15 9.58 -3.98
CA ALA A 151 -5.66 8.30 -4.53
C ALA A 151 -4.20 7.97 -4.20
N THR A 152 -3.64 8.55 -3.13
CA THR A 152 -2.28 8.23 -2.69
C THR A 152 -2.21 7.03 -1.75
N ASP A 153 -3.31 6.66 -1.11
CA ASP A 153 -3.37 5.55 -0.15
C ASP A 153 -2.88 4.25 -0.77
N GLY A 154 -2.00 3.55 -0.05
CA GLY A 154 -1.22 2.41 -0.51
C GLY A 154 0.13 2.76 -1.17
N ALA A 155 0.47 4.05 -1.33
CA ALA A 155 1.78 4.44 -1.86
C ALA A 155 2.93 4.02 -0.93
N PRO A 156 4.08 3.59 -1.48
CA PRO A 156 5.24 3.28 -0.66
C PRO A 156 5.86 4.54 -0.05
N LEU A 157 6.32 4.40 1.19
CA LEU A 157 7.21 5.34 1.86
C LEU A 157 8.63 4.78 1.78
N LEU A 158 9.58 5.54 1.24
CA LEU A 158 10.96 5.10 1.03
C LEU A 158 11.94 5.89 1.89
N PHE A 159 12.99 5.23 2.34
CA PHE A 159 14.23 5.88 2.77
C PHE A 159 14.97 6.51 1.59
N ASP A 160 15.96 7.36 1.86
CA ASP A 160 16.87 7.90 0.83
C ASP A 160 17.62 6.81 0.05
N SER A 161 17.77 5.62 0.65
CA SER A 161 18.35 4.43 0.01
C SER A 161 17.47 3.82 -1.08
N GLY A 162 16.18 4.18 -1.13
CA GLY A 162 15.17 3.56 -2.00
C GLY A 162 14.49 2.33 -1.39
N LEU A 163 14.94 1.85 -0.22
CA LEU A 163 14.27 0.77 0.51
C LEU A 163 12.96 1.26 1.12
N VAL A 164 11.96 0.38 1.17
CA VAL A 164 10.63 0.68 1.72
C VAL A 164 10.72 0.80 3.24
N ALA A 165 10.40 1.98 3.74
CA ALA A 165 10.24 2.30 5.15
C ALA A 165 8.82 1.99 5.65
N GLY A 166 7.85 1.88 4.74
CA GLY A 166 6.45 1.70 5.10
C GLY A 166 5.46 1.94 3.95
N MET A 167 4.18 2.07 4.30
CA MET A 167 3.09 2.33 3.35
C MET A 167 2.21 3.47 3.85
N HIS A 168 1.94 4.45 2.99
CA HIS A 168 1.00 5.54 3.25
C HIS A 168 -0.44 5.02 3.23
N GLN A 169 -1.27 5.45 4.19
CA GLN A 169 -2.66 4.98 4.33
C GLN A 169 -3.69 6.11 4.36
N GLY A 170 -3.23 7.35 4.33
CA GLY A 170 -4.12 8.49 4.33
C GLY A 170 -3.46 9.71 4.92
N GLY A 171 -4.23 10.78 4.96
CA GLY A 171 -3.77 12.04 5.50
C GLY A 171 -4.82 13.12 5.45
N THR A 172 -4.41 14.32 5.83
CA THR A 172 -5.26 15.49 5.83
C THR A 172 -4.50 16.63 5.16
N ALA A 173 -5.21 17.36 4.29
CA ALA A 173 -4.73 18.60 3.71
C ALA A 173 -5.61 19.73 4.24
N ASP A 174 -5.01 20.65 4.99
CA ASP A 174 -5.67 21.81 5.55
C ASP A 174 -4.88 23.08 5.17
N GLU A 175 -5.60 24.14 4.77
CA GLU A 175 -4.95 25.38 4.29
C GLU A 175 -4.11 26.08 5.38
N THR A 176 -4.40 25.83 6.66
CA THR A 176 -3.74 26.46 7.80
C THR A 176 -2.71 25.56 8.47
N GLN A 177 -2.94 24.25 8.48
CA GLN A 177 -2.08 23.27 9.15
C GLN A 177 -1.13 22.55 8.19
N GLY A 178 -1.31 22.73 6.88
CA GLY A 178 -0.52 22.10 5.82
C GLY A 178 -1.03 20.69 5.51
N VAL A 179 -0.13 19.84 5.03
CA VAL A 179 -0.45 18.46 4.65
C VAL A 179 0.25 17.50 5.59
N SER A 180 -0.52 16.67 6.27
CA SER A 180 -0.05 15.58 7.12
C SER A 180 -0.52 14.24 6.57
N GLY A 181 0.22 13.17 6.90
CA GLY A 181 -0.13 11.82 6.53
C GLY A 181 0.16 10.84 7.66
N TYR A 182 -0.41 9.65 7.52
CA TYR A 182 -0.14 8.52 8.37
C TYR A 182 0.05 7.25 7.53
N GLY A 183 0.56 6.22 8.16
CA GLY A 183 0.78 4.93 7.54
C GLY A 183 1.34 3.91 8.51
N ILE A 184 1.84 2.82 7.96
CA ILE A 184 2.52 1.76 8.69
C ILE A 184 3.99 1.66 8.30
N THR A 185 4.79 1.12 9.20
CA THR A 185 6.21 0.76 9.03
C THR A 185 6.40 -0.49 8.18
N SER A 186 7.61 -0.70 7.65
CA SER A 186 7.96 -1.90 6.89
C SER A 186 7.85 -3.19 7.73
N ASP A 187 8.10 -3.14 9.04
CA ASP A 187 7.94 -4.31 9.91
C ASP A 187 6.48 -4.67 10.15
N ALA A 188 5.59 -3.68 10.31
CA ALA A 188 4.14 -3.91 10.38
C ALA A 188 3.60 -4.45 9.05
N LEU A 189 4.05 -3.88 7.92
CA LEU A 189 3.70 -4.38 6.59
C LEU A 189 4.19 -5.83 6.39
N ARG A 190 5.41 -6.15 6.83
CA ARG A 190 5.96 -7.51 6.74
C ARG A 190 5.08 -8.51 7.50
N ARG A 191 4.74 -8.21 8.75
CA ARG A 191 3.88 -9.07 9.60
C ARG A 191 2.50 -9.30 8.98
N ALA A 192 1.86 -8.24 8.48
CA ALA A 192 0.56 -8.34 7.82
C ALA A 192 0.59 -9.21 6.54
N ILE A 193 1.73 -9.31 5.87
CA ILE A 193 1.87 -10.13 4.65
C ILE A 193 2.27 -11.56 4.98
N GLU A 194 3.03 -11.76 6.06
CA GLU A 194 3.34 -13.08 6.60
C GLU A 194 2.11 -13.78 7.19
N SER A 195 1.10 -13.04 7.64
CA SER A 195 -0.20 -13.57 8.09
C SER A 195 -1.11 -14.05 6.94
N MET A 196 -0.72 -13.76 5.68
CA MET A 196 -1.50 -14.14 4.50
C MET A 196 -1.10 -15.50 3.93
N CYS A 197 -2.09 -16.22 3.40
CA CYS A 197 -1.93 -17.57 2.85
C CYS A 197 -1.34 -17.59 1.43
N LEU A 198 -0.12 -17.04 1.26
CA LEU A 198 0.59 -16.90 -0.03
C LEU A 198 0.86 -18.25 -0.75
N GLY A 199 0.88 -19.35 0.01
CA GLY A 199 1.12 -20.71 -0.48
C GLY A 199 -0.06 -21.34 -1.22
N ARG A 200 -1.29 -20.89 -0.96
CA ARG A 200 -2.50 -21.46 -1.58
C ARG A 200 -2.87 -20.64 -2.81
N SER A 201 -2.72 -21.20 -4.00
CA SER A 201 -3.38 -20.61 -5.16
C SER A 201 -4.89 -20.86 -5.00
N SER A 202 -5.70 -19.86 -5.33
CA SER A 202 -7.16 -19.96 -5.44
C SER A 202 -7.63 -20.96 -6.53
N GLY A 203 -6.76 -21.81 -7.05
CA GLY A 203 -7.03 -22.84 -8.05
C GLY A 203 -7.19 -24.26 -7.51
N GLU A 204 -7.15 -24.48 -6.18
CA GLU A 204 -7.43 -25.80 -5.58
C GLU A 204 -8.90 -26.04 -5.22
N PHE A 205 -9.81 -25.09 -5.51
CA PHE A 205 -11.26 -25.25 -5.28
C PHE A 205 -12.07 -25.75 -6.50
N GLU A 206 -11.41 -26.23 -7.56
CA GLU A 206 -12.08 -26.97 -8.63
C GLU A 206 -11.56 -28.41 -8.71
N ARG A 207 -12.05 -29.29 -7.84
CA ARG A 207 -12.27 -30.73 -8.12
C ARG A 207 -13.47 -31.27 -7.35
#